data_AF-A0A929AA38-F1
#
_entry.id   AF-A0A929AA38-F1
#
_cell.length_a   1.000
_cell.length_b   1.000
_cell.length_c   1.000
_cell.angle_alpha   90.00
_cell.angle_beta   90.00
_cell.angle_gamma   90.00
#
_symmetry.space_group_name_H-M   'P 1'
#
loop_
_entity.id
_entity.type
_entity.pdbx_description
1 polymer ?
#
loop_
_entity_poly.entity_id
_entity_poly.type
_entity_poly.pdbx_seq_one_letter_code
_entity_poly.pdbx_strand_id
1 'polypeptide(L)'
;MNPSNASHSPGSGSVNISIGGNLNGEQIAMGHTIKQTQITNPKAEVVSDTEWLQLRQELDTLKAILRAYAPTEKQGEAIAQVDALEQAITAGKPDLTRMQHIKHWFAKYLPTFTGAVTSVIVHPIVGKIVEASGQVLADKLTERFQD
;
A
#
# COMPACT_ATOMS: atom_id res chain seq x y z
N MET A 1 35.77 50.96 26.25
CA MET A 1 36.46 50.68 24.98
C MET A 1 36.69 49.17 24.88
N ASN A 2 36.53 48.63 23.67
CA ASN A 2 36.35 47.22 23.28
C ASN A 2 37.42 46.22 23.77
N PRO A 3 37.10 44.91 23.80
CA PRO A 3 37.99 43.95 23.15
C PRO A 3 37.32 42.97 22.17
N SER A 4 38.14 42.52 21.24
CA SER A 4 37.86 41.75 20.03
C SER A 4 37.64 40.24 20.23
N ASN A 5 36.70 39.71 19.46
CA ASN A 5 36.65 38.44 18.71
C ASN A 5 37.48 37.21 19.17
N ALA A 6 36.79 36.09 19.47
CA ALA A 6 37.24 34.73 19.19
C ALA A 6 36.03 33.83 18.82
N SER A 7 36.12 33.22 17.64
CA SER A 7 35.08 32.44 16.95
C SER A 7 34.65 31.17 17.70
N HIS A 8 33.33 30.94 17.77
CA HIS A 8 32.74 29.65 18.14
C HIS A 8 32.43 28.81 16.89
N SER A 9 32.79 27.54 16.92
CA SER A 9 32.24 26.48 16.07
C SER A 9 31.98 25.25 16.93
N PRO A 10 30.75 24.72 16.94
CA PRO A 10 30.54 23.31 17.26
C PRO A 10 29.94 22.58 16.06
N GLY A 11 30.67 21.58 15.58
CA GLY A 11 30.22 20.63 14.55
C GLY A 11 29.07 19.76 15.05
N SER A 12 28.08 19.57 14.18
CA SER A 12 26.89 18.76 14.42
C SER A 12 27.19 17.28 14.22
N GLY A 13 26.95 16.46 15.24
CA GLY A 13 26.84 15.01 15.11
C GLY A 13 25.58 14.55 15.84
N SER A 14 24.52 14.22 15.10
CA SER A 14 23.27 13.72 15.68
C SER A 14 23.06 12.26 15.28
N VAL A 15 23.03 11.39 16.30
CA VAL A 15 22.55 10.00 16.23
C VAL A 15 21.03 10.01 15.98
N ASN A 16 20.56 9.21 15.03
CA ASN A 16 19.12 9.02 14.77
C ASN A 16 18.71 7.58 15.11
N ILE A 17 17.84 7.42 16.10
CA ILE A 17 17.15 6.17 16.45
C ILE A 17 15.66 6.50 16.40
N SER A 18 14.91 5.80 15.53
CA SER A 18 13.47 5.98 15.37
C SER A 18 12.73 4.81 16.04
N ILE A 19 11.89 5.12 17.03
CA ILE A 19 10.92 4.18 17.62
C ILE A 19 9.58 4.91 17.64
N GLY A 20 8.58 4.37 16.92
CA GLY A 20 7.23 4.95 16.88
C GLY A 20 6.18 3.85 16.96
N GLY A 21 5.39 3.82 18.03
CA GLY A 21 4.21 2.96 18.15
C GLY A 21 3.65 2.78 19.55
N ASN A 22 2.91 3.78 20.04
CA ASN A 22 1.76 3.70 20.96
C ASN A 22 1.82 2.75 22.19
N LEU A 23 2.17 3.31 23.36
CA LEU A 23 1.74 2.79 24.66
C LEU A 23 1.03 3.91 25.42
N ASN A 24 -0.23 3.66 25.79
CA ASN A 24 -1.06 4.53 26.60
C ASN A 24 -0.38 4.76 27.97
N GLY A 25 -0.05 6.01 28.28
CA GLY A 25 0.50 6.40 29.58
C GLY A 25 1.39 7.64 29.49
N GLU A 26 0.81 8.79 29.86
CA GLU A 26 1.48 9.98 30.40
C GLU A 26 2.82 10.38 29.77
N GLN A 27 2.79 11.24 28.75
CA GLN A 27 3.96 12.03 28.35
C GLN A 27 3.74 13.50 28.70
N ILE A 28 4.30 13.93 29.82
CA ILE A 28 4.59 15.34 30.08
C ILE A 28 6.00 15.62 29.59
N ALA A 29 6.12 16.23 28.41
CA ALA A 29 7.38 16.79 27.92
C ALA A 29 7.17 18.28 27.63
N MET A 30 7.55 19.11 28.59
CA MET A 30 7.69 20.55 28.44
C MET A 30 9.03 20.84 27.76
N GLY A 31 9.04 21.48 26.59
CA GLY A 31 10.30 21.90 25.99
C GLY A 31 10.23 22.28 24.51
N HIS A 32 10.10 23.59 24.26
CA HIS A 32 10.50 24.37 23.09
C HIS A 32 10.58 23.74 21.69
N THR A 33 9.77 24.34 20.80
CA THR A 33 10.00 24.48 19.35
C THR A 33 10.20 23.18 18.58
N ILE A 34 9.08 22.53 18.25
CA ILE A 34 9.06 21.51 17.20
C ILE A 34 9.24 22.23 15.85
N LYS A 35 10.49 22.33 15.39
CA LYS A 35 10.76 22.48 13.95
C LYS A 35 10.51 21.13 13.30
N GLN A 36 9.24 20.92 12.94
CA GLN A 36 8.84 19.82 12.08
C GLN A 36 9.47 20.08 10.70
N THR A 37 10.64 19.51 10.49
CA THR A 37 11.23 19.45 9.17
C THR A 37 10.45 18.37 8.44
N GLN A 38 9.39 18.77 7.72
CA GLN A 38 8.86 17.97 6.64
C GLN A 38 10.04 17.72 5.70
N ILE A 39 10.64 16.54 5.80
CA ILE A 39 11.49 16.03 4.74
C ILE A 39 10.55 15.93 3.54
N THR A 40 10.69 16.90 2.65
CA THR A 40 10.06 16.94 1.36
C THR A 40 10.43 15.66 0.63
N ASN A 41 9.42 14.82 0.46
CA ASN A 41 9.38 13.53 -0.20
C ASN A 41 10.37 13.43 -1.39
N PRO A 42 11.53 12.76 -1.24
CA PRO A 42 12.36 12.44 -2.38
C PRO A 42 11.68 11.27 -3.09
N LYS A 43 10.79 11.59 -4.05
CA LYS A 43 10.25 10.70 -5.09
C LYS A 43 10.37 9.22 -4.73
N ALA A 44 9.57 8.78 -3.74
CA ALA A 44 9.53 7.40 -3.34
C ALA A 44 9.16 6.59 -4.59
N GLU A 45 10.03 5.68 -4.99
CA GLU A 45 9.66 4.56 -5.84
C GLU A 45 8.52 3.86 -5.10
N VAL A 46 7.29 4.10 -5.57
CA VAL A 46 6.06 3.94 -4.78
C VAL A 46 5.90 2.51 -4.27
N VAL A 47 6.39 1.56 -5.07
CA VAL A 47 6.40 0.13 -4.77
C VAL A 47 7.73 -0.42 -5.28
N SER A 48 8.48 -1.08 -4.39
CA SER A 48 9.73 -1.74 -4.72
C SER A 48 9.53 -3.03 -5.54
N ASP A 49 10.56 -3.49 -6.26
CA ASP A 49 10.50 -4.76 -6.99
C ASP A 49 10.12 -5.95 -6.09
N THR A 50 10.57 -5.94 -4.83
CA THR A 50 10.22 -6.97 -3.84
C THR A 50 8.73 -6.97 -3.52
N GLU A 51 8.12 -5.80 -3.36
CA GLU A 51 6.67 -5.68 -3.13
C GLU A 51 5.87 -6.08 -4.37
N TRP A 52 6.36 -5.75 -5.57
CA TRP A 52 5.76 -6.25 -6.81
C TRP A 52 5.82 -7.76 -6.91
N LEU A 53 6.95 -8.37 -6.53
CA LEU A 53 7.10 -9.82 -6.51
C LEU A 53 6.12 -10.46 -5.51
N GLN A 54 5.96 -9.88 -4.32
CA GLN A 54 5.00 -10.34 -3.32
C GLN A 54 3.56 -10.29 -3.85
N LEU A 55 3.13 -9.17 -4.44
CA LEU A 55 1.79 -9.06 -5.03
C LEU A 55 1.57 -10.10 -6.13
N ARG A 56 2.58 -10.35 -6.96
CA ARG A 56 2.52 -11.38 -8.01
C ARG A 56 2.41 -12.79 -7.44
N GLN A 57 3.10 -13.08 -6.32
CA GLN A 57 2.99 -14.36 -5.64
C GLN A 57 1.60 -14.59 -5.03
N GLU A 58 0.99 -13.56 -4.46
CA GLU A 58 -0.39 -13.61 -3.96
C GLU A 58 -1.39 -13.93 -5.10
N LEU A 59 -1.23 -13.26 -6.24
CA LEU A 59 -2.04 -13.51 -7.43
C LEU A 59 -1.82 -14.92 -8.01
N ASP A 60 -0.58 -15.41 -8.04
CA ASP A 60 -0.28 -16.78 -8.49
C ASP A 60 -0.87 -17.83 -7.55
N THR A 61 -0.78 -17.60 -6.24
CA THR A 61 -1.42 -18.44 -5.21
C THR A 61 -2.93 -18.49 -5.42
N LEU A 62 -3.57 -17.34 -5.69
CA LEU A 62 -5.00 -17.28 -6.01
C LEU A 62 -5.33 -18.07 -7.29
N LYS A 63 -4.52 -17.95 -8.35
CA LYS A 63 -4.71 -18.74 -9.58
C LYS A 63 -4.56 -20.24 -9.30
N ALA A 64 -3.62 -20.65 -8.46
CA ALA A 64 -3.44 -22.05 -8.07
C ALA A 64 -4.65 -22.59 -7.29
N ILE A 65 -5.18 -21.80 -6.35
CA ILE A 65 -6.40 -22.12 -5.59
C ILE A 65 -7.59 -22.27 -6.55
N LEU A 66 -7.77 -21.34 -7.48
CA LEU A 66 -8.84 -21.43 -8.49
C LEU A 66 -8.68 -22.68 -9.36
N ARG A 67 -7.45 -23.06 -9.72
CA ARG A 67 -7.22 -24.29 -10.49
C ARG A 67 -7.60 -25.55 -9.73
N ALA A 68 -7.41 -25.56 -8.42
CA ALA A 68 -7.68 -26.71 -7.57
C ALA A 68 -9.15 -26.82 -7.15
N TYR A 69 -9.82 -25.68 -6.94
CA TYR A 69 -11.12 -25.66 -6.24
C TYR A 69 -12.24 -24.96 -7.02
N ALA A 70 -11.97 -24.24 -8.11
CA ALA A 70 -13.05 -23.64 -8.90
C ALA A 70 -13.76 -24.73 -9.74
N PRO A 71 -15.08 -24.59 -9.98
CA PRO A 71 -15.80 -25.44 -10.92
C PRO A 71 -15.14 -25.41 -12.29
N THR A 72 -14.93 -26.58 -12.93
CA THR A 72 -14.22 -26.71 -14.21
C THR A 72 -14.80 -25.80 -15.30
N GLU A 73 -16.11 -25.60 -15.31
CA GLU A 73 -16.82 -24.72 -16.26
C GLU A 73 -16.42 -23.24 -16.13
N LYS A 74 -16.05 -22.80 -14.93
CA LYS A 74 -15.70 -21.40 -14.63
C LYS A 74 -14.24 -21.18 -14.30
N GLN A 75 -13.46 -22.24 -14.13
CA GLN A 75 -12.05 -22.19 -13.79
C GLN A 75 -11.24 -21.35 -14.79
N GLY A 76 -11.45 -21.55 -16.09
CA GLY A 76 -10.76 -20.77 -17.13
C GLY A 76 -11.11 -19.28 -17.09
N GLU A 77 -12.39 -18.95 -16.95
CA GLU A 77 -12.84 -17.56 -16.78
C GLU A 77 -12.29 -16.94 -15.49
N ALA A 78 -12.27 -17.68 -14.39
CA ALA A 78 -11.79 -17.21 -13.10
C ALA A 78 -10.30 -16.83 -13.15
N ILE A 79 -9.47 -17.68 -13.76
CA ILE A 79 -8.05 -17.39 -13.96
C ILE A 79 -7.89 -16.13 -14.81
N ALA A 80 -8.64 -16.01 -15.91
CA ALA A 80 -8.61 -14.83 -16.77
C ALA A 80 -9.04 -13.54 -16.04
N GLN A 81 -9.98 -13.63 -15.09
CA GLN A 81 -10.37 -12.51 -14.25
C GLN A 81 -9.23 -12.10 -13.28
N VAL A 82 -8.47 -13.05 -12.74
CA VAL A 82 -7.28 -12.73 -11.93
C VAL A 82 -6.16 -12.13 -12.78
N ASP A 83 -5.94 -12.60 -14.01
CA ASP A 83 -5.00 -11.96 -14.94
C ASP A 83 -5.46 -10.53 -15.30
N ALA A 84 -6.76 -10.32 -15.50
CA ALA A 84 -7.33 -9.00 -15.73
C ALA A 84 -7.19 -8.08 -14.49
N LEU A 85 -7.24 -8.64 -13.28
CA LEU A 85 -7.02 -7.91 -12.04
C LEU A 85 -5.57 -7.44 -11.93
N GLU A 86 -4.62 -8.33 -12.22
CA GLU A 86 -3.19 -8.00 -12.27
C GLU A 86 -2.94 -6.84 -13.24
N GLN A 87 -3.50 -6.90 -14.45
CA GLN A 87 -3.41 -5.79 -15.42
C GLN A 87 -4.07 -4.51 -14.93
N ALA A 88 -5.23 -4.61 -14.27
CA ALA A 88 -5.94 -3.44 -13.73
C ALA A 88 -5.15 -2.75 -12.62
N ILE A 89 -4.35 -3.48 -11.84
CA ILE A 89 -3.49 -2.93 -10.78
C ILE A 89 -2.19 -2.38 -11.36
N THR A 90 -1.56 -3.11 -12.28
CA THR A 90 -0.23 -2.80 -12.84
C THR A 90 -0.25 -1.83 -14.01
N ALA A 91 -1.43 -1.48 -14.53
CA ALA A 91 -1.57 -0.39 -15.48
C ALA A 91 -0.92 0.88 -14.91
N GLY A 92 -0.33 1.71 -15.77
CA GLY A 92 0.32 2.96 -15.33
C GLY A 92 -0.57 3.89 -14.50
N LYS A 93 -1.88 3.64 -14.51
CA LYS A 93 -2.85 4.09 -13.51
C LYS A 93 -3.81 2.94 -13.19
N PRO A 94 -4.03 2.57 -11.93
CA PRO A 94 -4.96 1.52 -11.56
C PRO A 94 -6.39 1.79 -12.05
N ASP A 95 -7.03 0.77 -12.60
CA ASP A 95 -8.42 0.83 -13.06
C ASP A 95 -9.37 0.30 -11.98
N LEU A 96 -9.76 1.19 -11.07
CA LEU A 96 -10.66 0.85 -9.96
C LEU A 96 -12.03 0.36 -10.44
N THR A 97 -12.50 0.83 -11.60
CA THR A 97 -13.77 0.37 -12.19
C THR A 97 -13.62 -1.08 -12.60
N ARG A 98 -12.55 -1.43 -13.33
CA ARG A 98 -12.29 -2.82 -13.72
C ARG A 98 -12.09 -3.73 -12.52
N MET A 99 -11.35 -3.29 -11.50
CA MET A 99 -11.19 -4.03 -10.24
C MET A 99 -12.55 -4.33 -9.58
N GLN A 100 -13.46 -3.36 -9.55
CA GLN A 100 -14.81 -3.55 -9.00
C GLN A 100 -15.67 -4.50 -9.84
N HIS A 101 -15.59 -4.41 -11.17
CA HIS A 101 -16.27 -5.34 -12.05
C HIS A 101 -15.80 -6.79 -11.84
N ILE A 102 -14.49 -6.98 -11.63
CA ILE A 102 -13.91 -8.29 -11.33
C ILE A 102 -14.43 -8.81 -9.99
N LYS A 103 -14.40 -8.00 -8.92
CA LYS A 103 -15.00 -8.37 -7.62
C LYS A 103 -16.46 -8.81 -7.77
N HIS A 104 -17.28 -8.02 -8.48
CA HIS A 104 -18.69 -8.36 -8.71
C HIS A 104 -18.86 -9.64 -9.53
N TRP A 105 -17.99 -9.92 -10.48
CA TRP A 105 -18.02 -11.17 -11.23
C TRP A 105 -17.77 -12.37 -10.31
N PHE A 106 -16.76 -12.30 -9.42
CA PHE A 106 -16.51 -13.35 -8.44
C PHE A 106 -17.68 -13.49 -7.46
N ALA A 107 -18.23 -12.39 -6.96
CA ALA A 107 -19.42 -12.42 -6.09
C ALA A 107 -20.61 -13.14 -6.74
N LYS A 108 -20.80 -12.94 -8.05
CA LYS A 108 -21.91 -13.52 -8.81
C LYS A 108 -21.72 -14.99 -9.17
N TYR A 109 -20.52 -15.37 -9.62
CA TYR A 109 -20.28 -16.69 -10.22
C TYR A 109 -19.48 -17.63 -9.31
N LEU A 110 -18.66 -17.08 -8.42
CA LEU A 110 -17.71 -17.81 -7.58
C LEU A 110 -17.65 -17.20 -6.16
N PRO A 111 -18.79 -17.12 -5.45
CA PRO A 111 -18.91 -16.35 -4.21
C PRO A 111 -17.89 -16.77 -3.15
N THR A 112 -17.55 -18.05 -3.08
CA THR A 112 -16.54 -18.63 -2.18
C THR A 112 -15.14 -17.99 -2.32
N PHE A 113 -14.78 -17.48 -3.51
CA PHE A 113 -13.48 -16.86 -3.77
C PHE A 113 -13.51 -15.33 -3.68
N THR A 114 -14.68 -14.73 -3.49
CA THR A 114 -14.84 -13.26 -3.42
C THR A 114 -14.01 -12.66 -2.31
N GLY A 115 -13.97 -13.30 -1.13
CA GLY A 115 -13.16 -12.82 -0.02
C GLY A 115 -11.66 -12.78 -0.35
N ALA A 116 -11.15 -13.81 -1.04
CA ALA A 116 -9.75 -13.86 -1.47
C ALA A 116 -9.44 -12.75 -2.49
N VAL A 117 -10.32 -12.54 -3.47
CA VAL A 117 -10.17 -11.47 -4.47
C VAL A 117 -10.23 -10.09 -3.83
N THR A 118 -11.18 -9.88 -2.90
CA THR A 118 -11.30 -8.63 -2.13
C THR A 118 -10.03 -8.37 -1.33
N SER A 119 -9.46 -9.40 -0.68
CA SER A 119 -8.21 -9.30 0.08
C SER A 119 -7.04 -8.81 -0.77
N VAL A 120 -6.92 -9.28 -2.03
CA VAL A 120 -5.90 -8.79 -2.97
C VAL A 120 -6.15 -7.33 -3.35
N ILE A 121 -7.41 -6.94 -3.58
CA ILE A 121 -7.77 -5.57 -3.96
C ILE A 121 -7.45 -4.57 -2.84
N VAL A 122 -7.72 -4.92 -1.58
CA VAL A 122 -7.45 -4.05 -0.42
C VAL A 122 -6.07 -4.28 0.18
N HIS A 123 -5.20 -5.03 -0.50
CA HIS A 123 -3.85 -5.32 -0.03
C HIS A 123 -3.04 -4.02 0.11
N PRO A 124 -2.19 -3.86 1.14
CA PRO A 124 -1.43 -2.63 1.37
C PRO A 124 -0.60 -2.18 0.16
N ILE A 125 -0.04 -3.13 -0.58
CA ILE A 125 0.72 -2.84 -1.81
C ILE A 125 -0.17 -2.21 -2.88
N VAL A 126 -1.39 -2.73 -3.07
CA VAL A 126 -2.37 -2.15 -4.00
C VAL A 126 -2.81 -0.76 -3.54
N GLY A 127 -2.99 -0.57 -2.23
CA GLY A 127 -3.21 0.75 -1.62
C GLY A 127 -2.13 1.76 -2.03
N LYS A 128 -0.85 1.42 -1.85
CA LYS A 128 0.28 2.29 -2.24
C LYS A 128 0.26 2.66 -3.73
N ILE A 129 -0.02 1.69 -4.61
CA ILE A 129 -0.11 1.91 -6.07
C ILE A 129 -1.22 2.90 -6.39
N VAL A 130 -2.40 2.71 -5.77
CA VAL A 130 -3.57 3.58 -5.97
C VAL A 130 -3.32 5.00 -5.44
N GLU A 131 -2.68 5.12 -4.27
CA GLU A 131 -2.33 6.40 -3.65
C GLU A 131 -1.37 7.22 -4.53
N ALA A 132 -0.30 6.59 -5.04
CA ALA A 132 0.62 7.30 -5.91
C ALA A 132 0.04 7.65 -7.28
N SER A 133 -0.99 6.95 -7.70
CA SER A 133 -1.71 7.24 -8.93
C SER A 133 -2.68 8.41 -8.80
N GLY A 134 -2.81 8.98 -7.58
CA GLY A 134 -3.68 10.11 -7.27
C GLY A 134 -5.17 9.82 -7.49
N GLN A 135 -5.57 8.55 -7.61
CA GLN A 135 -6.97 8.20 -7.84
C GLN A 135 -7.78 8.26 -6.55
N VAL A 136 -7.26 7.68 -5.46
CA VAL A 136 -7.98 7.42 -4.21
C VAL A 136 -6.93 7.23 -3.08
N LEU A 137 -7.26 7.58 -1.83
CA LEU A 137 -6.42 7.29 -0.64
C LEU A 137 -6.57 5.82 -0.23
N ALA A 138 -5.55 5.17 0.33
CA ALA A 138 -5.62 3.73 0.66
C ALA A 138 -6.79 3.36 1.60
N ASP A 139 -7.11 4.22 2.58
CA ASP A 139 -8.27 4.04 3.46
C ASP A 139 -9.59 4.00 2.67
N LYS A 140 -9.73 4.92 1.70
CA LYS A 140 -10.92 5.01 0.83
C LYS A 140 -11.03 3.83 -0.14
N LEU A 141 -9.89 3.26 -0.56
CA LEU A 141 -9.87 2.02 -1.34
C LEU A 141 -10.44 0.88 -0.50
N THR A 142 -9.99 0.77 0.75
CA THR A 142 -10.46 -0.27 1.67
C THR A 142 -11.97 -0.15 1.91
N GLU A 143 -12.47 1.04 2.23
CA GLU A 143 -13.91 1.30 2.39
C GLU A 143 -14.71 0.93 1.14
N ARG A 144 -14.20 1.25 -0.06
CA ARG A 144 -14.90 0.97 -1.33
C ARG A 144 -15.05 -0.53 -1.61
N PHE A 145 -14.12 -1.36 -1.14
CA PHE A 145 -14.02 -2.75 -1.55
C PHE A 145 -14.27 -3.76 -0.43
N GLN A 146 -14.37 -3.36 0.84
CA GLN A 146 -14.70 -4.26 1.96
C GLN A 146 -16.20 -4.53 2.19
N ASP A 147 -17.11 -3.87 1.46
CA ASP A 147 -18.57 -4.10 1.52
C ASP A 147 -19.01 -5.44 0.89
#